data_AF-A0A1B6NQL7-F1
#
_entry.id   AF-A0A1B6NQL7-F1
#
_cell.length_a   1.000
_cell.length_b   1.000
_cell.length_c   1.000
_cell.angle_alpha   90.00
_cell.angle_beta   90.00
_cell.angle_gamma   90.00
#
_symmetry.space_group_name_H-M   'P 1'
#
loop_
_entity.id
_entity.type
_entity.pdbx_description
1 polymer ?
#
loop_
_entity_poly.entity_id
_entity_poly.type
_entity_poly.pdbx_seq_one_letter_code
_entity_poly.pdbx_strand_id
1 'polypeptide(L)'
;MSVLAESFGMKVIYHDAVTKLPLGNAVQVGSLEELLSMADIVTLHVPDVPSTRYMMKAEQFAQMKEGSYFINAARGTCVEI
;
A
#
# COMPACT_ATOMS: atom_id res chain seq x y z
N MET A 1 0.18 10.49 -1.79
CA MET A 1 1.36 10.52 -0.89
C MET A 1 2.71 10.33 -1.60
N SER A 2 2.76 9.94 -2.88
CA SER A 2 4.02 9.65 -3.59
C SER A 2 5.01 10.82 -3.62
N VAL A 3 4.56 12.03 -3.99
CA VAL A 3 5.42 13.22 -4.15
C VAL A 3 6.18 13.58 -2.87
N LEU A 4 5.53 13.51 -1.71
CA LEU A 4 6.18 13.80 -0.42
C LEU A 4 7.23 12.74 -0.09
N ALA A 5 6.89 11.46 -0.25
CA ALA A 5 7.83 10.36 0.02
C ALA A 5 9.08 10.43 -0.88
N GLU A 6 8.90 10.73 -2.17
CA GLU A 6 10.01 10.94 -3.10
C GLU A 6 10.89 12.12 -2.69
N SER A 7 10.29 13.20 -2.16
CA SER A 7 11.04 14.36 -1.66
C SER A 7 11.92 14.04 -0.45
N PHE A 8 11.60 12.98 0.30
CA PHE A 8 12.43 12.43 1.37
C PHE A 8 13.46 11.40 0.87
N GLY A 9 13.63 11.23 -0.45
CA GLY A 9 14.57 10.29 -1.05
C GLY A 9 14.08 8.83 -1.03
N MET A 10 12.79 8.59 -0.77
CA MET A 10 12.25 7.24 -0.77
C MET A 10 11.99 6.74 -2.19
N LYS A 11 12.18 5.44 -2.41
CA LYS A 11 11.65 4.75 -3.60
C LYS A 11 10.16 4.49 -3.37
N VAL A 12 9.31 4.98 -4.26
CA VAL A 12 7.86 4.79 -4.16
C VAL A 12 7.40 3.71 -5.13
N ILE A 13 6.72 2.70 -4.60
CA ILE A 13 5.93 1.73 -5.36
C ILE A 13 4.46 1.86 -4.99
N TYR A 14 3.56 1.50 -5.90
CA TYR A 14 2.13 1.50 -5.62
C TYR A 14 1.40 0.37 -6.34
N HIS A 15 0.28 -0.04 -5.77
CA HIS A 15 -0.66 -0.97 -6.37
C HIS A 15 -2.05 -0.33 -6.36
N ASP A 16 -2.72 -0.37 -7.50
CA ASP A 16 -4.09 0.14 -7.68
C ASP A 16 -4.84 -0.83 -8.59
N ALA A 17 -6.12 -1.06 -8.30
CA ALA A 17 -7.00 -1.92 -9.11
C ALA A 17 -7.26 -1.34 -10.51
N VAL A 18 -7.06 -0.04 -10.68
CA VAL A 18 -7.14 0.66 -11.96
C VAL A 18 -5.75 1.16 -12.31
N THR A 19 -5.31 0.95 -13.55
CA THR A 19 -4.08 1.55 -14.04
C THR A 19 -4.13 3.07 -13.90
N LYS A 20 -3.18 3.64 -13.18
CA LYS A 20 -3.02 5.09 -13.03
C LYS A 20 -1.75 5.53 -13.74
N LEU A 21 -1.75 6.77 -14.23
CA LEU A 21 -0.50 7.40 -14.62
C LEU A 21 0.31 7.66 -13.35
N PRO A 22 1.55 7.17 -13.25
CA PRO A 22 2.38 7.45 -12.09
C PRO A 22 2.68 8.95 -12.01
N LEU A 23 2.72 9.46 -10.78
CA LEU A 23 3.20 10.80 -10.48
C LEU A 23 4.65 10.71 -10.03
N GLY A 24 5.55 11.40 -10.73
CA GLY A 24 6.98 11.40 -10.41
C GLY A 24 7.66 10.10 -10.82
N ASN A 25 8.46 9.54 -9.91
CA ASN A 25 9.22 8.30 -10.12
C ASN A 25 8.50 7.05 -9.55
N ALA A 26 7.26 7.20 -9.12
CA ALA A 26 6.48 6.11 -8.55
C ALA A 26 6.28 4.97 -9.55
N VAL A 27 6.54 3.74 -9.13
CA VAL A 27 6.43 2.56 -9.99
C VAL A 27 5.21 1.74 -9.61
N GLN A 28 4.37 1.39 -10.58
CA GLN A 28 3.25 0.47 -10.34
C GLN A 28 3.77 -0.96 -10.25
N VAL A 29 3.33 -1.72 -9.25
CA VAL A 29 3.57 -3.16 -9.11
C VAL A 29 2.32 -3.97 -9.41
N GLY A 30 2.50 -5.21 -9.86
CA GLY A 30 1.45 -6.03 -10.45
C GLY A 30 0.44 -6.55 -9.43
N SER A 31 0.83 -6.68 -8.17
CA SER A 31 -0.04 -7.20 -7.11
C SER A 31 0.21 -6.52 -5.76
N LEU A 32 -0.77 -6.66 -4.85
CA LEU A 32 -0.61 -6.26 -3.46
C LEU A 32 0.49 -7.07 -2.76
N GLU A 33 0.59 -8.37 -3.03
CA GLU A 33 1.62 -9.24 -2.46
C GLU A 33 3.05 -8.79 -2.84
N GLU A 34 3.26 -8.43 -4.10
CA GLU A 34 4.52 -7.85 -4.58
C GLU A 34 4.85 -6.55 -3.84
N LEU A 35 3.84 -5.68 -3.64
CA LEU A 35 4.02 -4.45 -2.86
C LEU A 35 4.43 -4.74 -1.40
N LEU A 36 3.70 -5.62 -0.72
CA LEU A 36 3.90 -5.91 0.71
C LEU A 36 5.27 -6.53 0.98
N SER A 37 5.73 -7.43 0.10
CA SER A 37 7.04 -8.08 0.23
C SER A 37 8.23 -7.14 -0.03
N MET A 38 8.03 -6.01 -0.72
CA MET A 38 9.08 -5.06 -1.07
C MET A 38 9.15 -3.84 -0.14
N ALA A 39 8.02 -3.39 0.40
CA ALA A 39 7.90 -2.11 1.09
C ALA A 39 8.36 -2.15 2.55
N ASP A 40 9.17 -1.16 2.95
CA ASP A 40 9.54 -0.93 4.36
C ASP A 40 8.45 -0.16 5.13
N ILE A 41 7.68 0.66 4.42
CA ILE A 41 6.53 1.40 4.94
C ILE A 41 5.37 1.23 3.95
N VAL A 42 4.24 0.72 4.43
CA VAL A 42 3.01 0.55 3.66
C VAL A 42 1.98 1.55 4.17
N THR A 43 1.45 2.40 3.28
CA THR A 43 0.34 3.31 3.61
C THR A 43 -0.87 2.99 2.75
N LEU A 44 -2.02 2.76 3.40
CA LEU A 44 -3.25 2.36 2.74
C LEU A 44 -4.11 3.59 2.41
N HIS A 45 -4.44 3.74 1.13
CA HIS A 45 -5.27 4.83 0.59
C HIS A 45 -6.30 4.29 -0.40
N VAL A 46 -7.34 3.64 0.10
CA VAL A 46 -8.41 3.05 -0.71
C VAL A 46 -9.77 3.63 -0.31
N PRO A 47 -10.77 3.66 -1.22
CA PRO A 47 -12.15 4.01 -0.85
C PRO A 47 -12.76 2.92 0.02
N ASP A 48 -13.87 3.22 0.70
CA ASP A 48 -14.64 2.24 1.47
C ASP A 48 -15.69 1.57 0.58
N VAL A 49 -15.27 0.48 -0.07
CA VAL A 49 -16.12 -0.31 -0.97
C VAL A 49 -16.02 -1.80 -0.62
N PRO A 50 -17.01 -2.63 -1.02
CA PRO A 50 -17.01 -4.06 -0.66
C PRO A 50 -15.71 -4.79 -1.02
N SER A 51 -15.05 -4.44 -2.13
CA SER A 51 -13.78 -5.05 -2.56
C SER A 51 -12.57 -4.71 -1.68
N THR A 52 -12.65 -3.63 -0.89
CA THR A 52 -11.56 -3.16 -0.01
C THR A 52 -11.79 -3.51 1.46
N ARG A 53 -12.96 -4.08 1.78
CA ARG A 53 -13.32 -4.46 3.15
C ARG A 53 -12.44 -5.63 3.60
N TYR A 54 -11.79 -5.46 4.75
CA TYR A 54 -10.84 -6.44 5.31
C TYR A 54 -9.82 -6.93 4.26
N MET A 55 -9.33 -6.02 3.44
CA MET A 55 -8.29 -6.35 2.47
C MET A 55 -6.93 -6.58 3.14
N MET A 56 -6.72 -5.98 4.32
CA MET A 56 -5.55 -6.21 5.17
C MET A 56 -5.96 -7.09 6.35
N LYS A 57 -5.59 -8.37 6.29
CA LYS A 57 -5.79 -9.38 7.35
C LYS A 57 -4.45 -9.98 7.76
N ALA A 58 -4.49 -10.94 8.68
CA ALA A 58 -3.30 -11.63 9.17
C ALA A 58 -2.41 -12.16 8.03
N GLU A 59 -2.99 -12.66 6.93
CA GLU A 59 -2.21 -13.18 5.80
C GLU A 59 -1.45 -12.06 5.06
N GLN A 60 -2.05 -10.88 4.89
CA GLN A 60 -1.37 -9.74 4.25
C GLN A 60 -0.29 -9.16 5.16
N PHE A 61 -0.54 -9.08 6.47
CA PHE A 61 0.49 -8.65 7.42
C PHE A 61 1.67 -9.63 7.45
N ALA A 62 1.44 -10.93 7.26
CA ALA A 62 2.51 -11.93 7.17
C ALA A 62 3.35 -11.83 5.88
N GLN A 63 2.82 -11.20 4.83
CA GLN A 63 3.54 -10.93 3.57
C GLN A 63 4.44 -9.68 3.65
N MET A 64 4.26 -8.85 4.68
CA MET A 64 5.08 -7.66 4.87
C MET A 64 6.48 -8.02 5.34
N LYS A 65 7.46 -7.16 5.01
CA LYS A 65 8.83 -7.31 5.53
C LYS A 65 8.83 -7.24 7.06
N GLU A 66 9.65 -8.08 7.69
CA GLU A 66 9.86 -7.99 9.14
C GLU A 66 10.42 -6.61 9.53
N GLY A 67 9.85 -5.99 10.56
CA GLY A 67 10.21 -4.63 10.99
C GLY A 67 9.66 -3.50 10.12
N SER A 68 8.82 -3.80 9.11
CA SER A 68 8.11 -2.78 8.33
C SER A 68 6.98 -2.13 9.13
N TYR A 69 6.54 -0.96 8.66
CA TYR A 69 5.47 -0.19 9.27
C TYR A 69 4.23 -0.17 8.37
N PHE A 70 3.05 -0.35 8.97
CA PHE A 70 1.77 -0.19 8.30
C PHE A 70 1.04 1.06 8.81
N ILE A 71 0.49 1.85 7.88
CA ILE A 71 -0.28 3.05 8.16
C ILE A 71 -1.63 2.93 7.45
N ASN A 72 -2.73 2.88 8.20
CA ASN A 72 -4.07 3.00 7.62
C ASN A 72 -4.50 4.46 7.58
N ALA A 73 -4.48 5.06 6.39
CA ALA A 73 -5.03 6.40 6.11
C ALA A 73 -6.32 6.33 5.28
N ALA A 74 -6.99 5.17 5.24
CA ALA A 74 -8.25 4.91 4.57
C ALA A 74 -9.40 4.84 5.61
N ARG A 75 -10.23 3.79 5.57
CA ARG A 75 -11.23 3.49 6.60
C ARG A 75 -10.81 2.31 7.47
N GLY A 76 -11.28 2.28 8.70
CA GLY A 76 -11.03 1.17 9.63
C GLY A 76 -11.55 -0.17 9.13
N THR A 77 -12.61 -0.16 8.31
CA THR A 77 -13.21 -1.34 7.67
C THR A 77 -12.28 -2.03 6.66
N CYS A 78 -11.19 -1.39 6.24
CA CYS A 78 -10.23 -1.98 5.32
C CYS A 78 -9.24 -2.94 6.00
N VAL A 79 -9.19 -2.94 7.33
CA VAL A 79 -8.28 -3.74 8.15
C VAL A 79 -9.09 -4.63 9.10
N GLU A 80 -8.71 -5.89 9.20
CA GLU A 80 -9.19 -6.79 10.25
C GLU A 80 -8.29 -6.65 11.49
N ILE A 81 -8.89 -6.28 12.63
CA ILE A 81 -8.22 -6.03 13.91
C ILE A 81 -8.47 -7.21 14.86
#